data_AF-A0A3R7D9U8-F1
#
_entry.id   AF-A0A3R7D9U8-F1
#
_cell.length_a   1.000
_cell.length_b   1.000
_cell.length_c   1.000
_cell.angle_alpha   90.00
_cell.angle_beta   90.00
_cell.angle_gamma   90.00
#
_symmetry.space_group_name_H-M   'P 1'
#
loop_
_entity.id
_entity.type
_entity.pdbx_description
1 polymer ?
#
loop_
_entity_poly.entity_id
_entity_poly.type
_entity_poly.pdbx_seq_one_letter_code
_entity_poly.pdbx_strand_id
1 'polypeptide(L)'
;MKKIYLLLFFVLLLLPFRPADAKIQIIQPTSSVLPEVDGFVVHFSDPSPVITKAIEVIDTSDPGVKQLGIYPSQQQFYYTLAAEGKWQYKAVGSNDDWAPLGTRISVNKILLRLDSSENEQINPVLSNEDDEEVVLPTYNTRSEKTSSADNKLTVDVPTGQALITKVFAPVKNGALHLVSSFYKIESQLSDYVVEFFYDQQSNFSRAIYSYNQENKLWQKLQSYNDFPNKVIKTEVKAQAGPQVLAIFEDYDSQDGIASFYDQSRYKYFNYKNGNFAASRDFPKGTKLKVTRLLSGESIIVEVNDYGPELSTGRLIDLDISAFKQLGSTSAGLIYVSVEKYDSNF
;
A
#
# COMPACT_ATOMS: atom_id res chain seq x y z
N MET A 1 -54.02 19.16 -36.77
CA MET A 1 -52.54 19.12 -36.62
C MET A 1 -52.17 19.54 -35.20
N LYS A 2 -51.15 18.89 -34.63
CA LYS A 2 -50.47 19.10 -33.32
C LYS A 2 -51.00 18.28 -32.12
N LYS A 3 -50.37 17.11 -31.93
CA LYS A 3 -50.24 16.42 -30.63
C LYS A 3 -49.02 17.01 -29.91
N ILE A 4 -49.18 17.43 -28.67
CA ILE A 4 -48.09 17.83 -27.77
C ILE A 4 -47.71 16.59 -26.95
N TYR A 5 -46.46 16.14 -27.06
CA TYR A 5 -45.90 15.12 -26.17
C TYR A 5 -45.35 15.80 -24.93
N LEU A 6 -45.92 15.47 -23.77
CA LEU A 6 -45.40 15.83 -22.46
C LEU A 6 -44.34 14.77 -22.10
N LEU A 7 -43.05 15.14 -22.19
CA LEU A 7 -41.95 14.29 -21.76
C LEU A 7 -41.77 14.46 -20.24
N LEU A 8 -42.12 13.44 -19.46
CA LEU A 8 -41.86 13.37 -18.03
C LEU A 8 -40.34 13.13 -17.84
N PHE A 9 -39.62 14.14 -17.38
CA PHE A 9 -38.21 14.01 -17.03
C PHE A 9 -38.12 13.46 -15.60
N PHE A 10 -37.75 12.18 -15.47
CA PHE A 10 -37.46 11.57 -14.17
C PHE A 10 -36.07 12.03 -13.74
N VAL A 11 -36.01 13.05 -12.88
CA VAL A 11 -34.76 13.43 -12.20
C VAL A 11 -34.53 12.40 -11.11
N LEU A 12 -33.82 11.32 -11.45
CA LEU A 12 -33.25 10.42 -10.45
C LEU A 12 -32.06 11.16 -9.82
N LEU A 13 -32.26 11.69 -8.61
CA LEU A 13 -31.19 12.28 -7.81
C LEU A 13 -30.17 11.16 -7.49
N LEU A 14 -29.11 11.07 -8.29
CA LEU A 14 -27.91 10.31 -7.95
C LEU A 14 -27.23 11.06 -6.79
N LEU A 15 -27.51 10.63 -5.56
CA LEU A 15 -26.68 11.03 -4.42
C LEU A 15 -25.24 10.55 -4.72
N PRO A 16 -24.22 11.42 -4.65
CA PRO A 16 -22.85 11.00 -4.84
C PRO A 16 -22.51 9.98 -3.75
N PHE A 17 -22.13 8.77 -4.15
CA PHE A 17 -21.48 7.81 -3.27
C PHE A 17 -20.23 8.49 -2.72
N ARG A 18 -20.25 8.86 -1.43
CA ARG A 18 -19.04 9.31 -0.75
C ARG A 18 -18.13 8.09 -0.60
N PRO A 19 -16.90 8.12 -1.13
CA PRO A 19 -15.94 7.05 -0.89
C PRO A 19 -15.70 6.92 0.61
N ALA A 20 -15.54 5.69 1.08
CA ALA A 20 -15.28 5.43 2.48
C ALA A 20 -13.88 5.94 2.88
N ASP A 21 -13.82 6.96 3.73
CA ASP A 21 -12.55 7.46 4.25
C ASP A 21 -12.02 6.47 5.30
N ALA A 22 -10.75 6.10 5.17
CA ALA A 22 -10.04 5.27 6.13
C ALA A 22 -9.10 6.14 6.97
N LYS A 23 -9.19 6.06 8.29
CA LYS A 23 -8.32 6.75 9.24
C LYS A 23 -7.55 5.71 10.05
N ILE A 24 -6.23 5.85 10.12
CA ILE A 24 -5.34 4.87 10.76
C ILE A 24 -4.44 5.58 11.77
N GLN A 25 -4.28 4.98 12.94
CA GLN A 25 -3.30 5.39 13.94
C GLN A 25 -2.37 4.23 14.30
N ILE A 26 -1.06 4.48 14.23
CA ILE A 26 -0.03 3.53 14.66
C ILE A 26 0.33 3.81 16.12
N ILE A 27 0.33 2.77 16.94
CA ILE A 27 0.61 2.82 18.37
C ILE A 27 1.94 2.15 18.64
N GLN A 28 2.90 2.94 19.13
CA GLN A 28 4.21 2.43 19.53
C GLN A 28 4.14 1.77 20.92
N PRO A 29 4.96 0.72 21.19
CA PRO A 29 4.92 -0.03 22.44
C PRO A 29 5.06 0.81 23.71
N THR A 30 5.78 1.92 23.63
CA THR A 30 6.13 2.81 24.74
C THR A 30 5.19 4.01 24.89
N SER A 31 4.17 4.14 24.03
CA SER A 31 3.25 5.28 24.07
C SER A 31 2.30 5.16 25.26
N SER A 32 2.28 6.18 26.13
CA SER A 32 1.29 6.32 27.21
C SER A 32 0.02 7.05 26.77
N VAL A 33 0.00 7.60 25.55
CA VAL A 33 -1.15 8.30 24.99
C VAL A 33 -2.20 7.29 24.54
N LEU A 34 -3.45 7.49 24.97
CA LEU A 34 -4.57 6.69 24.51
C LEU A 34 -4.79 6.95 23.01
N PRO A 35 -4.85 5.90 22.17
CA PRO A 35 -5.12 6.06 20.75
C PRO A 35 -6.54 6.59 20.53
N GLU A 36 -6.64 7.58 19.65
CA GLU A 36 -7.88 8.17 19.17
C GLU A 36 -7.85 8.17 17.64
N VAL A 37 -8.84 7.52 17.03
CA VAL A 37 -8.98 7.43 15.57
C VAL A 37 -10.43 7.66 15.20
N ASP A 38 -10.69 8.64 14.33
CA ASP A 38 -12.04 9.00 13.88
C ASP A 38 -13.03 9.31 15.03
N GLY A 39 -12.55 9.91 16.12
CA GLY A 39 -13.35 10.21 17.32
C GLY A 39 -13.61 9.01 18.25
N PHE A 40 -13.02 7.84 17.96
CA PHE A 40 -13.05 6.68 18.84
C PHE A 40 -11.75 6.59 19.65
N VAL A 41 -11.88 6.72 20.96
CA VAL A 41 -10.80 6.51 21.93
C VAL A 41 -10.77 5.02 22.31
N VAL A 42 -9.61 4.37 22.15
CA VAL A 42 -9.46 2.94 22.40
C VAL A 42 -8.67 2.68 23.67
N HIS A 43 -9.32 2.02 24.64
CA HIS A 43 -8.71 1.66 25.92
C HIS A 43 -8.35 0.18 25.91
N PHE A 44 -7.08 -0.14 25.69
CA PHE A 44 -6.62 -1.53 25.81
C PHE A 44 -6.66 -1.99 27.27
N SER A 45 -7.20 -3.19 27.50
CA SER A 45 -7.32 -3.78 28.83
C SER A 45 -6.00 -4.38 29.36
N ASP A 46 -4.98 -4.48 28.51
CA ASP A 46 -3.69 -5.09 28.82
C ASP A 46 -2.60 -4.00 28.84
N PRO A 47 -1.80 -3.85 29.92
CA PRO A 47 -0.71 -2.87 29.98
C PRO A 47 0.41 -3.27 29.01
N SER A 48 0.41 -2.63 27.83
CA SER A 48 1.44 -2.66 26.76
C SER A 48 1.98 -4.04 26.36
N PRO A 49 1.62 -4.56 25.18
CA PRO A 49 2.45 -5.57 24.56
C PRO A 49 3.70 -4.91 23.96
N VAL A 50 4.78 -5.68 23.92
CA VAL A 50 6.12 -5.32 23.45
C VAL A 50 6.16 -5.06 21.92
N ILE A 51 5.02 -4.77 21.29
CA ILE A 51 4.84 -4.70 19.84
C ILE A 51 4.06 -3.47 19.40
N THR A 52 4.42 -2.94 18.23
CA THR A 52 3.68 -1.88 17.55
C THR A 52 2.35 -2.42 17.04
N LYS A 53 1.28 -1.64 17.21
CA LYS A 53 -0.07 -1.97 16.72
C LYS A 53 -0.60 -0.87 15.81
N ALA A 54 -1.68 -1.15 15.10
CA ALA A 54 -2.44 -0.14 14.39
C ALA A 54 -3.94 -0.27 14.70
N ILE A 55 -4.63 0.86 14.78
CA ILE A 55 -6.09 0.93 14.82
C ILE A 55 -6.54 1.66 13.56
N GLU A 56 -7.48 1.07 12.84
CA GLU A 56 -8.04 1.59 11.60
C GLU A 56 -9.55 1.72 11.77
N VAL A 57 -10.11 2.85 11.36
CA VAL A 57 -11.55 3.06 11.22
C VAL A 57 -11.83 3.41 9.76
N ILE A 58 -12.75 2.66 9.15
CA ILE A 58 -13.21 2.90 7.78
C ILE A 58 -14.71 3.12 7.77
N ASP A 59 -15.19 4.00 6.91
CA ASP A 59 -16.61 3.99 6.54
C ASP A 59 -16.94 2.71 5.76
N THR A 60 -18.16 2.19 5.94
CA THR A 60 -18.62 1.02 5.17
C THR A 60 -19.55 1.44 4.04
N SER A 61 -19.93 0.50 3.18
CA SER A 61 -20.98 0.74 2.18
C SER A 61 -22.35 0.97 2.81
N ASP A 62 -22.55 0.59 4.07
CA ASP A 62 -23.79 0.80 4.79
C ASP A 62 -23.79 2.21 5.41
N PRO A 63 -24.74 3.09 5.03
CA PRO A 63 -24.77 4.47 5.52
C PRO A 63 -24.82 4.53 7.05
N GLY A 64 -23.93 5.32 7.65
CA GLY A 64 -23.84 5.49 9.10
C GLY A 64 -23.20 4.31 9.85
N VAL A 65 -22.66 3.31 9.12
CA VAL A 65 -21.91 2.21 9.69
C VAL A 65 -20.43 2.35 9.33
N LYS A 66 -19.58 2.29 10.36
CA LYS A 66 -18.11 2.24 10.27
C LYS A 66 -17.61 0.86 10.63
N GLN A 67 -16.39 0.52 10.25
CA GLN A 67 -15.70 -0.68 10.71
C GLN A 67 -14.41 -0.26 11.40
N LEU A 68 -14.17 -0.79 12.60
CA LEU A 68 -12.92 -0.63 13.33
C LEU A 68 -12.12 -1.95 13.29
N GLY A 69 -10.84 -1.85 12.99
CA GLY A 69 -9.87 -2.94 13.01
C GLY A 69 -8.68 -2.67 13.92
N ILE A 70 -8.18 -3.70 14.61
CA ILE A 70 -6.91 -3.65 15.36
C ILE A 70 -5.93 -4.69 14.81
N TYR A 71 -4.69 -4.26 14.60
CA TYR A 71 -3.62 -5.07 14.00
C TYR A 71 -2.38 -5.17 14.91
N PRO A 72 -1.57 -6.24 14.80
CA PRO A 72 -1.74 -7.39 13.89
C PRO A 72 -2.95 -8.26 14.24
N SER A 73 -3.77 -8.61 13.25
CA SER A 73 -5.06 -9.29 13.47
C SER A 73 -4.94 -10.71 14.04
N GLN A 74 -3.75 -11.32 13.93
CA GLN A 74 -3.42 -12.63 14.47
C GLN A 74 -3.24 -12.63 15.99
N GLN A 75 -2.99 -11.46 16.61
CA GLN A 75 -2.88 -11.34 18.05
C GLN A 75 -4.22 -10.93 18.63
N GLN A 76 -4.69 -11.66 19.64
CA GLN A 76 -5.92 -11.27 20.31
C GLN A 76 -5.71 -10.02 21.16
N PHE A 77 -6.56 -9.01 20.96
CA PHE A 77 -6.59 -7.82 21.79
C PHE A 77 -7.88 -7.73 22.59
N TYR A 78 -7.77 -7.18 23.79
CA TYR A 78 -8.90 -6.85 24.63
C TYR A 78 -8.93 -5.34 24.84
N TYR A 79 -10.09 -4.73 24.58
CA TYR A 79 -10.22 -3.28 24.66
C TYR A 79 -11.66 -2.87 24.94
N THR A 80 -11.84 -1.62 25.37
CA THR A 80 -13.11 -0.92 25.34
C THR A 80 -12.99 0.30 24.41
N LEU A 81 -14.13 0.80 23.94
CA LEU A 81 -14.20 2.00 23.11
C LEU A 81 -15.03 3.07 23.80
N ALA A 82 -14.62 4.33 23.63
CA ALA A 82 -15.38 5.51 23.97
C ALA A 82 -15.45 6.43 22.75
N ALA A 83 -16.62 7.04 22.51
CA ALA A 83 -16.85 8.03 21.46
C ALA A 83 -18.01 8.93 21.87
N GLU A 84 -18.11 10.13 21.29
CA GLU A 84 -19.26 11.00 21.50
C GLU A 84 -20.52 10.41 20.84
N GLY A 85 -21.63 10.38 21.58
CA GLY A 85 -22.91 9.80 21.13
C GLY A 85 -23.13 8.36 21.57
N LYS A 86 -24.36 7.86 21.39
CA LYS A 86 -24.76 6.50 21.77
C LYS A 86 -24.34 5.50 20.68
N TRP A 87 -23.05 5.19 20.60
CA TRP A 87 -22.55 4.21 19.62
C TRP A 87 -22.80 2.77 20.06
N GLN A 88 -23.00 1.90 19.07
CA GLN A 88 -23.11 0.45 19.23
C GLN A 88 -22.09 -0.26 18.33
N TYR A 89 -21.75 -1.50 18.68
CA TYR A 89 -20.88 -2.35 17.88
C TYR A 89 -21.40 -3.78 17.74
N LYS A 90 -20.87 -4.50 16.75
CA LYS A 90 -20.92 -5.97 16.68
C LYS A 90 -19.72 -6.51 15.91
N ALA A 91 -19.43 -7.81 16.03
CA ALA A 91 -18.33 -8.42 15.28
C ALA A 91 -18.62 -8.41 13.76
N VAL A 92 -17.59 -8.16 12.96
CA VAL A 92 -17.72 -8.24 11.49
C VAL A 92 -18.08 -9.66 11.08
N GLY A 93 -19.12 -9.81 10.26
CA GLY A 93 -19.61 -11.12 9.81
C GLY A 93 -20.44 -11.88 10.86
N SER A 94 -20.73 -11.29 12.02
CA SER A 94 -21.60 -11.89 13.01
C SER A 94 -23.08 -11.56 12.77
N ASN A 95 -23.93 -12.53 13.13
CA ASN A 95 -25.38 -12.39 13.23
C ASN A 95 -25.84 -11.90 14.62
N ASP A 96 -24.90 -11.60 15.52
CA ASP A 96 -25.21 -11.08 16.85
C ASP A 96 -25.91 -9.71 16.78
N ASP A 97 -26.69 -9.43 17.81
CA ASP A 97 -27.29 -8.12 18.04
C ASP A 97 -26.21 -7.06 18.34
N TRP A 98 -26.55 -5.80 18.06
CA TRP A 98 -25.69 -4.67 18.35
C TRP A 98 -25.58 -4.44 19.86
N ALA A 99 -24.36 -4.39 20.37
CA ALA A 99 -24.06 -4.13 21.76
C ALA A 99 -23.62 -2.66 21.97
N PRO A 100 -23.91 -2.03 23.12
CA PRO A 100 -23.43 -0.69 23.40
C PRO A 100 -21.89 -0.64 23.54
N LEU A 101 -21.29 0.50 23.17
CA LEU A 101 -19.89 0.78 23.52
C LEU A 101 -19.69 0.84 25.04
N GLY A 102 -18.44 0.71 25.50
CA GLY A 102 -18.08 0.62 26.92
C GLY A 102 -18.03 -0.80 27.49
N THR A 103 -18.47 -1.81 26.72
CA THR A 103 -18.26 -3.22 27.07
C THR A 103 -16.92 -3.74 26.54
N ARG A 104 -16.37 -4.80 27.16
CA ARG A 104 -15.10 -5.40 26.76
C ARG A 104 -15.25 -6.12 25.42
N ILE A 105 -14.46 -5.69 24.44
CA ILE A 105 -14.36 -6.27 23.10
C ILE A 105 -13.17 -7.22 23.07
N SER A 106 -13.35 -8.40 22.47
CA SER A 106 -12.32 -9.45 22.36
C SER A 106 -12.04 -9.89 20.92
N VAL A 107 -12.67 -9.23 19.96
CA VAL A 107 -12.50 -9.44 18.52
C VAL A 107 -11.81 -8.23 17.90
N ASN A 108 -10.90 -8.47 16.97
CA ASN A 108 -10.08 -7.42 16.38
C ASN A 108 -10.76 -6.65 15.24
N LYS A 109 -11.97 -7.05 14.85
CA LYS A 109 -12.75 -6.42 13.77
C LYS A 109 -14.21 -6.30 14.18
N ILE A 110 -14.71 -5.07 14.23
CA ILE A 110 -16.08 -4.75 14.60
C ILE A 110 -16.70 -3.76 13.63
N LEU A 111 -18.02 -3.82 13.48
CA LEU A 111 -18.82 -2.76 12.91
C LEU A 111 -19.26 -1.82 14.02
N LEU A 112 -19.43 -0.54 13.69
CA LEU A 112 -19.81 0.56 14.57
C LEU A 112 -20.96 1.32 13.94
N ARG A 113 -21.99 1.67 14.70
CA ARG A 113 -23.08 2.54 14.24
C ARG A 113 -23.56 3.44 15.37
N LEU A 114 -24.09 4.61 15.04
CA LEU A 114 -24.78 5.46 16.00
C LEU A 114 -26.20 4.90 16.25
N ASP A 115 -26.60 4.80 17.51
CA ASP A 115 -27.96 4.44 17.90
C ASP A 115 -28.88 5.62 17.58
N SER A 116 -29.64 5.50 16.50
CA SER A 116 -30.53 6.54 15.98
C SER A 116 -31.89 6.60 16.68
N SER A 117 -32.07 5.90 17.81
CA SER A 117 -33.21 6.13 18.70
C SER A 117 -33.00 7.39 19.54
N GLU A 118 -32.98 8.56 18.89
CA GLU A 118 -33.40 9.89 19.36
C GLU A 118 -32.84 11.01 18.43
N ASN A 119 -33.75 11.62 17.66
CA ASN A 119 -33.71 12.97 17.07
C ASN A 119 -32.69 13.29 15.97
N GLU A 120 -32.95 14.22 15.04
CA GLU A 120 -34.11 14.88 14.43
C GLU A 120 -33.52 15.73 13.29
N GLN A 121 -34.34 16.08 12.31
CA GLN A 121 -34.05 16.89 11.11
C GLN A 121 -33.00 18.01 11.25
N ILE A 122 -32.00 18.02 10.35
CA ILE A 122 -31.33 19.27 9.91
C ILE A 122 -31.10 19.20 8.39
N ASN A 123 -31.67 20.18 7.66
CA ASN A 123 -31.50 20.41 6.22
C ASN A 123 -30.08 20.96 5.90
N PRO A 124 -29.50 20.71 4.72
CA PRO A 124 -28.20 21.28 4.36
C PRO A 124 -28.35 22.74 3.87
N VAL A 125 -27.49 23.61 4.42
CA VAL A 125 -27.23 24.97 3.94
C VAL A 125 -26.11 24.92 2.91
N LEU A 126 -26.32 25.56 1.76
CA LEU A 126 -25.34 25.78 0.69
C LEU A 126 -24.38 26.91 1.08
N SER A 127 -23.10 26.76 0.76
CA SER A 127 -22.17 27.87 0.57
C SER A 127 -21.23 27.57 -0.59
N ASN A 128 -21.16 28.53 -1.52
CA ASN A 128 -20.19 28.61 -2.61
C ASN A 128 -18.83 29.05 -2.07
N GLU A 129 -17.75 28.64 -2.73
CA GLU A 129 -16.62 29.53 -3.03
C GLU A 129 -15.81 28.93 -4.20
N ASP A 130 -15.54 29.79 -5.18
CA ASP A 130 -14.72 29.55 -6.36
C ASP A 130 -13.24 29.62 -5.98
N ASP A 131 -12.41 28.74 -6.55
CA ASP A 131 -10.99 29.03 -6.77
C ASP A 131 -10.56 28.42 -8.11
N GLU A 132 -10.02 29.28 -8.99
CA GLU A 132 -9.46 28.94 -10.29
C GLU A 132 -8.12 28.20 -10.14
N GLU A 133 -7.96 27.06 -10.79
CA GLU A 133 -6.68 26.34 -10.87
C GLU A 133 -5.96 26.57 -12.22
N VAL A 134 -4.68 26.94 -12.13
CA VAL A 134 -3.76 27.22 -13.25
C VAL A 134 -3.38 25.92 -13.96
N VAL A 135 -3.70 25.82 -15.26
CA VAL A 135 -3.36 24.65 -16.11
C VAL A 135 -1.94 24.76 -16.68
N LEU A 136 -1.08 23.79 -16.37
CA LEU A 136 0.17 23.55 -17.11
C LEU A 136 -0.02 22.41 -18.14
N PRO A 137 0.58 22.51 -19.34
CA PRO A 137 0.35 21.55 -20.42
C PRO A 137 1.09 20.22 -20.14
N THR A 138 0.35 19.11 -20.17
CA THR A 138 0.92 17.76 -20.13
C THR A 138 0.87 17.11 -21.51
N TYR A 139 1.99 16.50 -21.90
CA TYR A 139 2.10 15.73 -23.15
C TYR A 139 1.27 14.45 -23.03
N ASN A 140 0.27 14.35 -23.91
CA ASN A 140 -0.74 13.32 -23.96
C ASN A 140 -0.22 12.07 -24.70
N THR A 141 -0.10 10.95 -23.98
CA THR A 141 -0.26 9.60 -24.55
C THR A 141 -1.36 8.90 -23.75
N ARG A 142 -2.62 9.30 -23.97
CA ARG A 142 -3.81 8.71 -23.34
C ARG A 142 -3.94 7.23 -23.76
N SER A 143 -3.38 6.33 -22.96
CA SER A 143 -4.10 5.12 -22.62
C SER A 143 -5.29 5.54 -21.76
N GLU A 144 -6.52 5.20 -22.16
CA GLU A 144 -7.66 5.31 -21.25
C GLU A 144 -7.39 4.40 -20.03
N LYS A 145 -7.56 4.93 -18.82
CA LYS A 145 -7.32 4.21 -17.57
C LYS A 145 -8.61 4.08 -16.77
N THR A 146 -8.83 2.91 -16.18
CA THR A 146 -9.87 2.65 -15.19
C THR A 146 -9.27 2.73 -13.79
N SER A 147 -9.83 3.56 -12.90
CA SER A 147 -9.34 3.76 -11.53
C SER A 147 -10.21 3.08 -10.48
N SER A 148 -9.61 2.65 -9.38
CA SER A 148 -10.35 2.29 -8.16
C SER A 148 -11.05 3.52 -7.56
N ALA A 149 -12.10 3.29 -6.78
CA ALA A 149 -12.89 4.37 -6.17
C ALA A 149 -12.08 5.29 -5.22
N ASP A 150 -10.97 4.80 -4.66
CA ASP A 150 -10.06 5.54 -3.78
C ASP A 150 -8.84 6.12 -4.52
N ASN A 151 -8.78 5.98 -5.84
CA ASN A 151 -7.67 6.41 -6.69
C ASN A 151 -6.29 5.82 -6.31
N LYS A 152 -6.26 4.71 -5.56
CA LYS A 152 -5.02 4.02 -5.16
C LYS A 152 -4.60 2.91 -6.12
N LEU A 153 -5.43 2.54 -7.08
CA LEU A 153 -5.13 1.58 -8.14
C LEU A 153 -5.68 2.09 -9.48
N THR A 154 -4.88 2.00 -10.55
CA THR A 154 -5.35 2.18 -11.92
C THR A 154 -4.99 0.99 -12.78
N VAL A 155 -5.80 0.75 -13.82
CA VAL A 155 -5.61 -0.28 -14.83
C VAL A 155 -5.67 0.40 -16.20
N ASP A 156 -4.71 0.13 -17.08
CA ASP A 156 -4.59 0.75 -18.42
C ASP A 156 -5.54 0.17 -19.48
N VAL A 157 -6.74 -0.19 -19.07
CA VAL A 157 -7.81 -0.61 -19.98
C VAL A 157 -8.84 0.50 -20.17
N PRO A 158 -9.46 0.60 -21.38
CA PRO A 158 -10.53 1.53 -21.66
C PRO A 158 -11.63 1.51 -20.60
N THR A 159 -12.18 2.69 -20.32
CA THR A 159 -13.20 2.86 -19.26
C THR A 159 -14.39 1.92 -19.50
N GLY A 160 -14.72 1.10 -18.49
CA GLY A 160 -15.81 0.13 -18.56
C GLY A 160 -15.42 -1.27 -19.04
N GLN A 161 -14.14 -1.51 -19.36
CA GLN A 161 -13.63 -2.84 -19.70
C GLN A 161 -13.02 -3.60 -18.51
N ALA A 162 -12.82 -2.92 -17.38
CA ALA A 162 -12.52 -3.55 -16.10
C ALA A 162 -13.45 -3.05 -14.97
N LEU A 163 -13.76 -3.95 -14.05
CA LEU A 163 -14.37 -3.63 -12.77
C LEU A 163 -13.33 -3.83 -11.66
N ILE A 164 -13.09 -2.79 -10.87
CA ILE A 164 -12.17 -2.81 -9.74
C ILE A 164 -12.99 -2.72 -8.46
N THR A 165 -12.87 -3.72 -7.59
CA THR A 165 -13.59 -3.77 -6.30
C THR A 165 -12.62 -4.06 -5.16
N LYS A 166 -12.84 -3.45 -4.00
CA LYS A 166 -12.11 -3.86 -2.79
C LYS A 166 -12.69 -5.17 -2.28
N VAL A 167 -11.82 -6.11 -1.91
CA VAL A 167 -12.21 -7.42 -1.37
C VAL A 167 -11.42 -7.74 -0.11
N PHE A 168 -11.78 -8.82 0.57
CA PHE A 168 -10.94 -9.41 1.60
C PHE A 168 -10.20 -10.63 1.02
N ALA A 169 -8.92 -10.75 1.33
CA ALA A 169 -8.11 -11.92 1.01
C ALA A 169 -7.27 -12.33 2.23
N PRO A 170 -7.07 -13.63 2.47
CA PRO A 170 -6.26 -14.09 3.60
C PRO A 170 -4.78 -13.77 3.36
N VAL A 171 -4.11 -13.28 4.40
CA VAL A 171 -2.66 -13.11 4.41
C VAL A 171 -2.08 -14.20 5.30
N LYS A 172 -1.59 -15.27 4.67
CA LYS A 172 -0.77 -16.30 5.33
C LYS A 172 0.67 -16.08 4.89
N ASN A 173 1.41 -15.21 5.55
CA ASN A 173 2.87 -15.18 5.41
C ASN A 173 3.48 -14.33 6.52
N GLY A 174 4.34 -14.94 7.33
CA GLY A 174 5.04 -14.29 8.44
C GLY A 174 6.11 -13.27 8.04
N ALA A 175 6.11 -12.78 6.79
CA ALA A 175 7.08 -11.83 6.26
C ALA A 175 6.47 -10.77 5.31
N LEU A 176 5.18 -10.86 4.95
CA LEU A 176 4.56 -9.92 4.02
C LEU A 176 3.67 -8.93 4.77
N HIS A 177 4.04 -7.65 4.70
CA HIS A 177 3.36 -6.57 5.40
C HIS A 177 2.46 -5.81 4.43
N LEU A 178 1.15 -5.85 4.65
CA LEU A 178 0.18 -5.26 3.72
C LEU A 178 0.32 -3.73 3.67
N VAL A 179 0.43 -3.18 2.46
CA VAL A 179 0.60 -1.73 2.20
C VAL A 179 -0.68 -1.11 1.63
N SER A 180 -1.42 -1.87 0.81
CA SER A 180 -2.63 -1.41 0.12
C SER A 180 -3.89 -2.18 0.57
N SER A 181 -5.07 -1.74 0.13
CA SER A 181 -6.24 -2.64 0.12
C SER A 181 -6.01 -3.82 -0.84
N PHE A 182 -6.83 -4.88 -0.70
CA PHE A 182 -6.91 -5.92 -1.74
C PHE A 182 -7.90 -5.48 -2.81
N TYR A 183 -7.46 -5.49 -4.07
CA TYR A 183 -8.31 -5.14 -5.20
C TYR A 183 -8.56 -6.37 -6.04
N LYS A 184 -9.83 -6.69 -6.25
CA LYS A 184 -10.29 -7.65 -7.25
C LYS A 184 -10.51 -6.89 -8.56
N ILE A 185 -9.81 -7.33 -9.60
CA ILE A 185 -9.90 -6.80 -10.96
C ILE A 185 -10.59 -7.85 -11.82
N GLU A 186 -11.72 -7.47 -12.40
CA GLU A 186 -12.48 -8.24 -13.38
C GLU A 186 -12.31 -7.55 -14.73
N SER A 187 -11.43 -8.07 -15.58
CA SER A 187 -11.09 -7.50 -16.89
C SER A 187 -11.37 -8.49 -18.03
N GLN A 188 -11.61 -7.97 -19.23
CA GLN A 188 -11.71 -8.78 -20.45
C GLN A 188 -10.30 -9.17 -20.99
N LEU A 189 -10.26 -10.18 -21.86
CA LEU A 189 -9.15 -11.10 -22.25
C LEU A 189 -7.80 -10.53 -22.75
N SER A 190 -7.41 -9.28 -22.49
CA SER A 190 -6.10 -8.74 -22.85
C SER A 190 -5.21 -8.52 -21.62
N ASP A 191 -3.90 -8.58 -21.83
CA ASP A 191 -2.92 -8.14 -20.83
C ASP A 191 -3.17 -6.67 -20.47
N TYR A 192 -2.88 -6.30 -19.24
CA TYR A 192 -3.08 -4.94 -18.73
C TYR A 192 -1.99 -4.56 -17.74
N VAL A 193 -1.60 -3.30 -17.71
CA VAL A 193 -0.75 -2.71 -16.70
C VAL A 193 -1.59 -2.20 -15.55
N VAL A 194 -1.17 -2.54 -14.34
CA VAL A 194 -1.70 -1.95 -13.11
C VAL A 194 -0.69 -0.98 -12.53
N GLU A 195 -1.17 0.12 -11.97
CA GLU A 195 -0.38 1.07 -11.19
C GLU A 195 -1.04 1.27 -9.83
N PHE A 196 -0.31 0.94 -8.77
CA PHE A 196 -0.72 1.24 -7.41
C PHE A 196 -0.01 2.49 -6.90
N PHE A 197 -0.74 3.30 -6.14
CA PHE A 197 -0.23 4.47 -5.42
C PHE A 197 -0.17 4.16 -3.93
N TYR A 198 0.91 4.55 -3.27
CA TYR A 198 1.10 4.32 -1.84
C TYR A 198 1.67 5.55 -1.15
N ASP A 199 1.56 5.63 0.18
CA ASP A 199 1.94 6.84 0.94
C ASP A 199 3.15 6.61 1.86
N GLN A 200 3.50 5.35 2.07
CA GLN A 200 4.54 4.88 2.97
C GLN A 200 5.90 5.50 2.63
N GLN A 201 6.63 5.87 3.67
CA GLN A 201 7.92 6.55 3.58
C GLN A 201 9.11 5.62 3.84
N SER A 202 8.87 4.35 4.19
CA SER A 202 9.94 3.40 4.44
C SER A 202 10.63 3.00 3.12
N ASN A 203 11.89 2.60 3.24
CA ASN A 203 12.66 2.05 2.13
C ASN A 203 12.52 0.53 2.01
N PHE A 204 11.65 -0.12 2.78
CA PHE A 204 11.39 -1.56 2.61
C PHE A 204 10.95 -1.86 1.19
N SER A 205 11.45 -2.97 0.64
CA SER A 205 11.13 -3.31 -0.74
C SER A 205 9.64 -3.59 -0.87
N ARG A 206 9.05 -3.10 -1.96
CA ARG A 206 7.63 -3.28 -2.26
C ARG A 206 7.47 -4.06 -3.53
N ALA A 207 6.53 -5.00 -3.52
CA ALA A 207 6.11 -5.67 -4.73
C ALA A 207 4.60 -5.83 -4.78
N ILE A 208 4.08 -5.94 -5.99
CA ILE A 208 2.69 -6.33 -6.23
C ILE A 208 2.65 -7.86 -6.16
N TYR A 209 1.66 -8.38 -5.44
CA TYR A 209 1.40 -9.81 -5.36
C TYR A 209 0.02 -10.11 -5.92
N SER A 210 -0.11 -11.26 -6.58
CA SER A 210 -1.41 -11.84 -6.94
C SER A 210 -1.77 -12.97 -5.99
N TYR A 211 -3.04 -13.04 -5.61
CA TYR A 211 -3.53 -14.13 -4.77
C TYR A 211 -3.91 -15.32 -5.64
N ASN A 212 -3.26 -16.46 -5.41
CA ASN A 212 -3.59 -17.71 -6.06
C ASN A 212 -4.69 -18.45 -5.26
N GLN A 213 -5.85 -18.61 -5.89
CA GLN A 213 -7.04 -19.20 -5.26
C GLN A 213 -6.89 -20.71 -4.98
N GLU A 214 -6.07 -21.42 -5.76
CA GLU A 214 -5.92 -22.88 -5.67
C GLU A 214 -5.08 -23.26 -4.44
N ASN A 215 -3.90 -22.64 -4.30
CA ASN A 215 -2.97 -22.94 -3.21
C ASN A 215 -3.14 -21.99 -2.00
N LYS A 216 -3.97 -20.95 -2.13
CA LYS A 216 -4.26 -19.95 -1.10
C LYS A 216 -3.04 -19.13 -0.67
N LEU A 217 -2.07 -18.94 -1.57
CA LEU A 217 -0.85 -18.19 -1.34
C LEU A 217 -0.77 -16.93 -2.20
N TRP A 218 -0.01 -15.95 -1.72
CA TRP A 218 0.35 -14.77 -2.48
C TRP A 218 1.60 -15.05 -3.31
N GLN A 219 1.52 -14.80 -4.61
CA GLN A 219 2.63 -14.93 -5.55
C GLN A 219 3.16 -13.55 -5.91
N LYS A 220 4.46 -13.32 -5.70
CA LYS A 220 5.14 -12.07 -6.08
C LYS A 220 5.10 -11.91 -7.60
N LEU A 221 4.66 -10.75 -8.07
CA LEU A 221 4.74 -10.37 -9.48
C LEU A 221 6.02 -9.58 -9.74
N GLN A 222 6.52 -9.62 -10.97
CA GLN A 222 7.61 -8.77 -11.41
C GLN A 222 7.08 -7.33 -11.52
N SER A 223 7.32 -6.52 -10.50
CA SER A 223 6.84 -5.15 -10.41
C SER A 223 7.99 -4.14 -10.38
N TYR A 224 7.81 -3.01 -11.04
CA TYR A 224 8.71 -1.87 -10.95
C TYR A 224 8.20 -0.89 -9.90
N ASN A 225 8.96 -0.71 -8.82
CA ASN A 225 8.67 0.25 -7.78
C ASN A 225 9.37 1.60 -8.05
N ASP A 226 8.59 2.61 -8.47
CA ASP A 226 9.01 4.00 -8.60
C ASP A 226 8.84 4.72 -7.27
N PHE A 227 9.70 4.39 -6.30
CA PHE A 227 9.58 4.89 -4.94
C PHE A 227 9.64 6.43 -4.78
N PRO A 228 10.37 7.21 -5.61
CA PRO A 228 10.30 8.67 -5.54
C PRO A 228 8.90 9.21 -5.82
N ASN A 229 8.19 8.61 -6.78
CA ASN A 229 6.83 8.99 -7.16
C ASN A 229 5.76 8.22 -6.36
N LYS A 230 6.18 7.26 -5.52
CA LYS A 230 5.34 6.35 -4.74
C LYS A 230 4.31 5.60 -5.58
N VAL A 231 4.77 5.14 -6.76
CA VAL A 231 3.98 4.33 -7.68
C VAL A 231 4.66 3.01 -7.90
N ILE A 232 3.91 1.91 -7.82
CA ILE A 232 4.40 0.59 -8.20
C ILE A 232 3.55 0.01 -9.30
N LYS A 233 4.20 -0.52 -10.34
CA LYS A 233 3.51 -0.99 -11.55
C LYS A 233 3.94 -2.38 -11.97
N THR A 234 3.02 -3.13 -12.57
CA THR A 234 3.31 -4.43 -13.17
C THR A 234 2.36 -4.69 -14.33
N GLU A 235 2.82 -5.46 -15.31
CA GLU A 235 1.97 -6.02 -16.34
C GLU A 235 1.35 -7.32 -15.80
N VAL A 236 0.02 -7.39 -15.85
CA VAL A 236 -0.75 -8.55 -15.45
C VAL A 236 -1.25 -9.25 -16.71
N LYS A 237 -0.88 -10.53 -16.83
CA LYS A 237 -1.32 -11.35 -17.96
C LYS A 237 -2.80 -11.67 -17.87
N ALA A 238 -3.48 -11.68 -19.01
CA ALA A 238 -4.87 -12.08 -19.10
C ALA A 238 -5.05 -13.51 -18.57
N GLN A 239 -6.02 -13.69 -17.67
CA GLN A 239 -6.35 -15.00 -17.09
C GLN A 239 -7.85 -15.20 -17.08
N ALA A 240 -8.28 -16.47 -17.06
CA ALA A 240 -9.67 -16.83 -16.89
C ALA A 240 -10.11 -16.53 -15.46
N GLY A 241 -10.74 -15.37 -15.25
CA GLY A 241 -11.36 -14.99 -13.99
C GLY A 241 -10.70 -13.81 -13.27
N PRO A 242 -11.31 -13.36 -12.16
CA PRO A 242 -10.85 -12.19 -11.42
C PRO A 242 -9.47 -12.37 -10.82
N GLN A 243 -8.64 -11.33 -10.92
CA GLN A 243 -7.34 -11.26 -10.25
C GLN A 243 -7.47 -10.47 -8.96
N VAL A 244 -6.94 -10.99 -7.85
CA VAL A 244 -6.87 -10.25 -6.58
C VAL A 244 -5.43 -9.82 -6.34
N LEU A 245 -5.20 -8.52 -6.28
CA LEU A 245 -3.87 -7.91 -6.17
C LEU A 245 -3.75 -7.06 -4.90
N ALA A 246 -2.54 -6.98 -4.36
CA ALA A 246 -2.16 -6.01 -3.33
C ALA A 246 -0.65 -5.75 -3.34
N ILE A 247 -0.26 -4.63 -2.73
CA ILE A 247 1.13 -4.33 -2.42
C ILE A 247 1.48 -4.90 -1.06
N PHE A 248 2.64 -5.56 -0.98
CA PHE A 248 3.25 -5.94 0.28
C PHE A 248 4.67 -5.37 0.38
N GLU A 249 5.04 -5.00 1.59
CA GLU A 249 6.41 -4.74 2.01
C GLU A 249 7.09 -6.05 2.43
N ASP A 250 8.36 -6.14 2.08
CA ASP A 250 9.32 -7.13 2.55
C ASP A 250 10.34 -6.42 3.44
N TYR A 251 10.38 -6.80 4.73
CA TYR A 251 11.24 -6.15 5.72
C TYR A 251 12.69 -6.64 5.68
N ASP A 252 12.96 -7.72 4.96
CA ASP A 252 14.30 -8.28 4.79
C ASP A 252 15.03 -7.66 3.59
N SER A 253 14.34 -6.81 2.81
CA SER A 253 14.88 -6.14 1.64
C SER A 253 14.58 -4.65 1.60
N GLN A 254 15.45 -3.88 0.94
CA GLN A 254 15.35 -2.42 0.87
C GLN A 254 15.48 -1.93 -0.57
N ASP A 255 14.55 -1.09 -1.00
CA ASP A 255 14.62 -0.38 -2.27
C ASP A 255 15.41 0.93 -2.10
N GLY A 256 16.19 1.29 -3.11
CA GLY A 256 16.90 2.56 -3.11
C GLY A 256 17.74 2.81 -4.36
N ILE A 257 18.55 3.86 -4.30
CA ILE A 257 19.41 4.28 -5.40
C ILE A 257 20.77 3.59 -5.27
N ALA A 258 21.23 2.94 -6.33
CA ALA A 258 22.60 2.48 -6.48
C ALA A 258 23.39 3.36 -7.44
N SER A 259 24.67 3.55 -7.16
CA SER A 259 25.64 4.10 -8.11
C SER A 259 26.86 3.19 -8.24
N PHE A 260 27.97 3.69 -8.79
CA PHE A 260 29.21 2.93 -8.85
C PHE A 260 30.46 3.75 -8.54
N TYR A 261 31.50 3.06 -8.08
CA TYR A 261 32.86 3.57 -7.95
C TYR A 261 33.82 2.82 -8.89
N ASP A 262 34.96 3.43 -9.21
CA ASP A 262 36.01 2.83 -10.04
C ASP A 262 37.39 3.14 -9.46
N GLN A 263 37.77 2.38 -8.44
CA GLN A 263 39.07 2.54 -7.78
C GLN A 263 40.23 2.10 -8.68
N SER A 264 39.98 1.25 -9.69
CA SER A 264 41.01 0.80 -10.63
C SER A 264 41.63 1.92 -11.48
N ARG A 265 40.97 3.07 -11.59
CA ARG A 265 41.51 4.27 -12.26
C ARG A 265 42.75 4.84 -11.55
N TYR A 266 42.91 4.58 -10.27
CA TYR A 266 44.01 5.10 -9.47
C TYR A 266 45.10 4.03 -9.36
N LYS A 267 46.14 4.16 -10.20
CA LYS A 267 47.26 3.22 -10.30
C LYS A 267 47.93 2.86 -8.97
N TYR A 268 47.85 3.75 -7.97
CA TYR A 268 48.47 3.57 -6.66
C TYR A 268 47.76 2.54 -5.75
N PHE A 269 46.45 2.31 -5.91
CA PHE A 269 45.70 1.44 -4.99
C PHE A 269 45.84 -0.05 -5.28
N ASN A 270 46.45 -0.44 -6.40
CA ASN A 270 46.51 -1.84 -6.86
C ASN A 270 45.16 -2.59 -6.72
N TYR A 271 44.07 -1.86 -6.96
CA TYR A 271 42.71 -2.33 -6.73
C TYR A 271 42.27 -3.23 -7.88
N LYS A 272 41.67 -4.38 -7.54
CA LYS A 272 41.08 -5.31 -8.52
C LYS A 272 39.57 -5.22 -8.44
N ASN A 273 38.95 -4.79 -9.54
CA ASN A 273 37.50 -4.79 -9.71
C ASN A 273 36.93 -6.19 -9.51
N GLY A 274 35.70 -6.25 -9.01
CA GLY A 274 34.99 -7.50 -8.77
C GLY A 274 33.55 -7.26 -8.33
N ASN A 275 32.88 -8.32 -7.90
CA ASN A 275 31.52 -8.24 -7.37
C ASN A 275 31.52 -7.68 -5.94
N PHE A 276 31.78 -6.39 -5.83
CA PHE A 276 31.92 -5.68 -4.56
C PHE A 276 30.97 -4.50 -4.44
N ALA A 277 30.75 -4.08 -3.19
CA ALA A 277 29.95 -2.90 -2.87
C ALA A 277 30.47 -2.14 -1.64
N ALA A 278 30.18 -0.83 -1.62
CA ALA A 278 30.26 0.01 -0.45
C ALA A 278 28.87 0.16 0.18
N SER A 279 28.78 -0.08 1.50
CA SER A 279 27.53 0.08 2.24
C SER A 279 27.73 0.73 3.61
N ARG A 280 26.74 1.49 4.06
CA ARG A 280 26.62 2.02 5.42
C ARG A 280 25.80 1.12 6.33
N ASP A 281 24.85 0.40 5.75
CA ASP A 281 23.83 -0.34 6.47
C ASP A 281 24.22 -1.82 6.65
N PHE A 282 25.14 -2.30 5.82
CA PHE A 282 25.65 -3.67 5.87
C PHE A 282 27.15 -3.70 6.23
N PRO A 283 27.58 -4.52 7.22
CA PRO A 283 28.99 -4.66 7.57
C PRO A 283 29.84 -5.25 6.43
N LYS A 284 31.15 -4.94 6.43
CA LYS A 284 32.12 -5.57 5.52
C LYS A 284 32.09 -7.10 5.66
N GLY A 285 32.22 -7.80 4.53
CA GLY A 285 32.10 -9.26 4.41
C GLY A 285 30.67 -9.76 4.21
N THR A 286 29.65 -8.90 4.36
CA THR A 286 28.25 -9.27 4.09
C THR A 286 28.08 -9.54 2.59
N LYS A 287 27.44 -10.66 2.24
CA LYS A 287 26.98 -10.91 0.87
C LYS A 287 25.57 -10.37 0.70
N LEU A 288 25.37 -9.65 -0.39
CA LEU A 288 24.09 -9.02 -0.73
C LEU A 288 23.66 -9.50 -2.10
N LYS A 289 22.36 -9.77 -2.25
CA LYS A 289 21.73 -9.87 -3.56
C LYS A 289 21.19 -8.49 -3.92
N VAL A 290 21.68 -7.96 -5.04
CA VAL A 290 21.29 -6.65 -5.56
C VAL A 290 20.50 -6.88 -6.83
N THR A 291 19.23 -6.48 -6.83
CA THR A 291 18.31 -6.67 -7.95
C THR A 291 17.98 -5.32 -8.57
N ARG A 292 18.18 -5.14 -9.89
CA ARG A 292 17.76 -3.91 -10.58
C ARG A 292 16.24 -3.91 -10.74
N LEU A 293 15.56 -2.92 -10.16
CA LEU A 293 14.09 -2.88 -10.14
C LEU A 293 13.47 -2.84 -11.55
N LEU A 294 14.16 -2.16 -12.49
CA LEU A 294 13.65 -2.01 -13.86
C LEU A 294 13.65 -3.32 -14.65
N SER A 295 14.71 -4.13 -14.56
CA SER A 295 14.85 -5.37 -15.35
C SER A 295 14.53 -6.65 -14.56
N GLY A 296 14.61 -6.60 -13.23
CA GLY A 296 14.53 -7.79 -12.39
C GLY A 296 15.81 -8.63 -12.34
N GLU A 297 16.85 -8.23 -13.09
CA GLU A 297 18.14 -8.92 -13.06
C GLU A 297 18.82 -8.69 -11.71
N SER A 298 19.55 -9.70 -11.23
CA SER A 298 20.22 -9.64 -9.94
C SER A 298 21.65 -10.16 -10.01
N ILE A 299 22.49 -9.63 -9.12
CA ILE A 299 23.86 -10.08 -8.90
C ILE A 299 24.09 -10.28 -7.41
N ILE A 300 25.08 -11.11 -7.08
CA ILE A 300 25.58 -11.23 -5.71
C ILE A 300 26.87 -10.42 -5.59
N VAL A 301 26.94 -9.56 -4.57
CA VAL A 301 28.12 -8.75 -4.25
C VAL A 301 28.53 -8.96 -2.81
N GLU A 302 29.80 -8.72 -2.50
CA GLU A 302 30.32 -8.66 -1.14
C GLU A 302 30.59 -7.21 -0.74
N VAL A 303 30.16 -6.82 0.45
CA VAL A 303 30.46 -5.51 1.00
C VAL A 303 31.95 -5.47 1.38
N ASN A 304 32.74 -4.64 0.70
CA ASN A 304 34.17 -4.50 0.98
C ASN A 304 34.55 -3.08 1.41
N ASP A 305 33.63 -2.12 1.29
CA ASP A 305 33.89 -0.73 1.62
C ASP A 305 32.74 -0.06 2.37
N TYR A 306 33.03 1.11 2.96
CA TYR A 306 32.03 1.96 3.61
C TYR A 306 31.64 3.13 2.70
N GLY A 307 30.37 3.52 2.76
CA GLY A 307 29.77 4.52 1.88
C GLY A 307 28.42 4.01 1.38
N PRO A 308 27.70 4.73 0.52
CA PRO A 308 27.92 6.10 0.06
C PRO A 308 27.77 7.15 1.18
N GLU A 309 28.12 8.41 0.94
CA GLU A 309 27.84 9.49 1.92
C GLU A 309 26.33 9.64 2.18
N LEU A 310 25.97 9.86 3.46
CA LEU A 310 24.60 10.07 3.93
C LEU A 310 23.81 11.10 3.11
N SER A 311 24.46 12.22 2.79
CA SER A 311 23.90 13.36 2.05
C SER A 311 23.45 13.00 0.63
N THR A 312 23.95 11.91 0.06
CA THR A 312 23.63 11.51 -1.32
C THR A 312 22.28 10.81 -1.45
N GLY A 313 21.70 10.33 -0.35
CA GLY A 313 20.46 9.53 -0.36
C GLY A 313 20.59 8.18 -1.08
N ARG A 314 21.81 7.77 -1.46
CA ARG A 314 22.07 6.48 -2.11
C ARG A 314 22.11 5.36 -1.08
N LEU A 315 21.59 4.20 -1.46
CA LEU A 315 21.56 3.00 -0.64
C LEU A 315 22.90 2.25 -0.70
N ILE A 316 23.50 2.15 -1.90
CA ILE A 316 24.68 1.32 -2.13
C ILE A 316 25.51 1.86 -3.31
N ASP A 317 26.84 1.81 -3.20
CA ASP A 317 27.74 2.08 -4.34
C ASP A 317 28.40 0.77 -4.77
N LEU A 318 28.15 0.34 -6.00
CA LEU A 318 28.70 -0.90 -6.55
C LEU A 318 30.10 -0.66 -7.12
N ASP A 319 30.94 -1.69 -7.15
CA ASP A 319 32.12 -1.65 -8.02
C ASP A 319 31.69 -1.52 -9.49
N ILE A 320 32.46 -0.81 -10.32
CA ILE A 320 32.14 -0.60 -11.74
C ILE A 320 31.89 -1.90 -12.51
N SER A 321 32.57 -3.00 -12.16
CA SER A 321 32.37 -4.30 -12.81
C SER A 321 31.05 -4.98 -12.38
N ALA A 322 30.64 -4.80 -11.13
CA ALA A 322 29.33 -5.23 -10.63
C ALA A 322 28.21 -4.40 -11.26
N PHE A 323 28.34 -3.07 -11.29
CA PHE A 323 27.33 -2.19 -11.87
C PHE A 323 27.05 -2.49 -13.35
N LYS A 324 28.10 -2.78 -14.14
CA LYS A 324 27.99 -3.13 -15.56
C LYS A 324 27.17 -4.39 -15.84
N GLN A 325 27.04 -5.28 -14.87
CA GLN A 325 26.19 -6.48 -14.99
C GLN A 325 24.71 -6.14 -14.82
N LEU A 326 24.38 -5.05 -14.12
CA LEU A 326 23.00 -4.59 -13.92
C LEU A 326 22.61 -3.50 -14.92
N GLY A 327 23.53 -2.67 -15.40
CA GLY A 327 23.21 -1.58 -16.33
C GLY A 327 24.41 -0.84 -16.92
N SER A 328 24.12 0.06 -17.88
CA SER A 328 25.14 0.90 -18.50
C SER A 328 25.68 1.93 -17.52
N THR A 329 27.00 2.08 -17.44
CA THR A 329 27.66 3.12 -16.63
C THR A 329 27.27 4.54 -17.04
N SER A 330 26.75 4.74 -18.26
CA SER A 330 26.22 6.04 -18.70
C SER A 330 24.97 6.49 -17.94
N ALA A 331 24.25 5.56 -17.29
CA ALA A 331 23.10 5.90 -16.46
C ALA A 331 23.52 6.64 -15.19
N GLY A 332 24.74 6.39 -14.69
CA GLY A 332 25.24 6.94 -13.42
C GLY A 332 24.58 6.35 -12.19
N LEU A 333 23.25 6.37 -12.15
CA LEU A 333 22.39 5.89 -11.07
C LEU A 333 21.38 4.88 -11.61
N ILE A 334 21.03 3.89 -10.79
CA ILE A 334 19.95 2.93 -11.05
C ILE A 334 19.15 2.69 -9.76
N TYR A 335 17.89 2.27 -9.89
CA TYR A 335 17.09 1.82 -8.75
C TYR A 335 17.23 0.32 -8.54
N VAL A 336 17.47 -0.06 -7.29
CA VAL A 336 17.73 -1.45 -6.90
C VAL A 336 16.93 -1.82 -5.66
N SER A 337 16.70 -3.13 -5.51
CA SER A 337 16.37 -3.77 -4.23
C SER A 337 17.61 -4.49 -3.72
N VAL A 338 17.88 -4.38 -2.42
CA VAL A 338 19.02 -5.00 -1.74
C VAL A 338 18.51 -5.88 -0.60
N GLU A 339 18.94 -7.14 -0.60
CA GLU A 339 18.63 -8.11 0.46
C GLU A 339 19.91 -8.86 0.87
N LYS A 340 19.98 -9.33 2.12
CA LYS A 340 21.09 -10.19 2.55
C LYS A 340 21.04 -11.52 1.79
N TYR A 341 22.19 -11.97 1.32
CA TYR A 341 22.33 -13.24 0.63
C TYR A 341 22.97 -14.28 1.55
N ASP A 342 22.14 -15.19 2.06
CA ASP A 342 22.60 -16.35 2.82
C ASP A 342 22.61 -17.59 1.92
N SER A 343 23.79 -18.13 1.64
CA SER A 343 23.96 -19.32 0.78
C SER A 343 23.55 -20.64 1.44
N ASN A 344 22.96 -20.60 2.64
CA ASN A 344 22.67 -21.76 3.48
C ASN A 344 21.17 -22.14 3.51
N PHE A 345 20.37 -21.63 2.58
CA PHE A 345 18.99 -22.05 2.36
C PHE A 345 18.79 -22.52 0.92
#